data_AF-A0A7J3SA25-F1
#
_entry.id   AF-A0A7J3SA25-F1
#
_cell.length_a   1.000
_cell.length_b   1.000
_cell.length_c   1.000
_cell.angle_alpha   90.00
_cell.angle_beta   90.00
_cell.angle_gamma   90.00
#
_symmetry.space_group_name_H-M   'P 1'
#
loop_
_entity.id
_entity.type
_entity.pdbx_description
1 polymer ?
#
loop_
_entity_poly.entity_id
_entity_poly.type
_entity_poly.pdbx_seq_one_letter_code
_entity_poly.pdbx_strand_id
1 'polypeptide(L)'
;MHIMEGFLPWQWCIFWYAISLPVIIYGITRIKKVAEKLPESKPLLAVSGAFIFILSSLKMPSVTGSCSHPTGNGLGAILFGPWITSVMAAIVLIFQALLLAHGGLTTLGANTFSMGIIGPIFAWLAYKGSLKINLPTSIAVFLAAFLGDIMTYVTTSFQLALAFPTPNLIVAASKFMIIFAYTQIPLGIAEGLLTVVVFENILKLKPDITEKLNLIKPTVR
;
A
#
# COMPACT_ATOMS: atom_id res chain seq x y z
N MET A 1 -9.06 1.44 -3.16
CA MET A 1 -9.64 2.05 -4.39
C MET A 1 -8.96 3.35 -4.76
N HIS A 2 -8.68 3.54 -6.05
CA HIS A 2 -8.06 4.76 -6.57
C HIS A 2 -9.11 5.85 -6.73
N ILE A 3 -8.73 7.08 -6.42
CA ILE A 3 -9.48 8.27 -6.80
C ILE A 3 -9.21 8.51 -8.29
N MET A 4 -10.27 8.54 -9.09
CA MET A 4 -10.19 8.68 -10.55
C MET A 4 -9.69 10.06 -10.98
N GLU A 5 -9.11 10.13 -12.18
CA GLU A 5 -8.69 11.37 -12.81
C GLU A 5 -9.82 12.43 -12.84
N GLY A 6 -9.48 13.68 -12.55
CA GLY A 6 -10.42 14.80 -12.54
C GLY A 6 -11.47 14.79 -11.41
N PHE A 7 -11.45 13.81 -10.51
CA PHE A 7 -12.44 13.73 -9.43
C PHE A 7 -12.21 14.73 -8.30
N LEU A 8 -10.96 15.10 -8.01
CA LEU A 8 -10.65 16.05 -6.96
C LEU A 8 -10.55 17.48 -7.52
N PRO A 9 -11.05 18.50 -6.79
CA PRO A 9 -10.73 19.89 -7.09
C PRO A 9 -9.22 20.13 -7.05
N TRP A 10 -8.72 21.00 -7.92
CA TRP A 10 -7.29 21.20 -8.13
C TRP A 10 -6.52 21.58 -6.85
N GLN A 11 -7.16 22.29 -5.91
CA GLN A 11 -6.57 22.64 -4.61
C GLN A 11 -6.22 21.40 -3.80
N TRP A 12 -7.11 20.39 -3.79
CA TRP A 12 -6.87 19.13 -3.10
C TRP A 12 -5.80 18.30 -3.80
N CYS A 13 -5.74 18.33 -5.13
CA CYS A 13 -4.65 17.68 -5.86
C CYS A 13 -3.28 18.21 -5.42
N ILE A 14 -3.10 19.54 -5.42
CA ILE A 14 -1.85 20.19 -4.99
C ILE A 14 -1.54 19.85 -3.53
N PHE A 15 -2.54 19.93 -2.64
CA PHE A 15 -2.38 19.62 -1.23
C PHE A 15 -1.86 18.20 -0.99
N TRP A 16 -2.45 17.19 -1.65
CA TRP A 16 -2.03 15.81 -1.47
C TRP A 16 -0.66 15.51 -2.09
N TYR A 17 -0.30 16.20 -3.19
CA TYR A 17 1.06 16.16 -3.71
C TYR A 17 2.06 16.76 -2.72
N ALA A 18 1.76 17.92 -2.15
CA ALA A 18 2.64 18.60 -1.20
C ALA A 18 2.92 17.75 0.04
N ILE A 19 1.93 17.00 0.54
CA ILE A 19 2.09 16.14 1.71
C ILE A 19 2.80 14.81 1.36
N SER A 20 2.53 14.25 0.19
CA SER A 20 3.12 12.96 -0.20
C SER A 20 4.59 13.08 -0.61
N LEU A 21 4.96 14.20 -1.25
CA LEU A 21 6.28 14.38 -1.84
C LEU A 21 7.44 14.25 -0.83
N PRO A 22 7.40 14.84 0.38
CA PRO A 22 8.45 14.66 1.39
C PRO A 22 8.67 13.19 1.77
N VAL A 23 7.60 12.41 1.87
CA VAL A 23 7.68 10.99 2.22
C VAL A 23 8.31 10.18 1.09
N ILE A 24 7.96 10.48 -0.16
CA ILE A 24 8.57 9.86 -1.34
C ILE A 24 10.05 10.22 -1.45
N ILE A 25 10.42 11.49 -1.25
CA ILE A 25 11.81 11.94 -1.23
C ILE A 25 12.59 11.17 -0.14
N TYR A 26 12.03 11.05 1.06
CA TYR A 26 12.66 10.28 2.13
C TYR A 26 12.81 8.80 1.74
N GLY A 27 11.80 8.19 1.13
CA GLY A 27 11.87 6.84 0.59
C GLY A 27 12.99 6.65 -0.44
N ILE A 28 13.18 7.61 -1.35
CA ILE A 28 14.27 7.58 -2.34
C ILE A 28 15.63 7.62 -1.64
N THR A 29 15.79 8.45 -0.60
CA THR A 29 17.06 8.47 0.17
C THR A 29 17.31 7.15 0.88
N ARG A 30 16.26 6.46 1.35
CA ARG A 30 16.38 5.12 1.94
C ARG A 30 16.81 4.08 0.92
N ILE A 31 16.20 4.10 -0.27
CA ILE A 31 16.60 3.23 -1.39
C ILE A 31 18.08 3.43 -1.74
N LYS A 32 18.54 4.67 -1.87
CA LYS A 32 19.95 4.98 -2.15
C LYS A 32 20.88 4.40 -1.07
N LYS A 33 20.57 4.63 0.21
CA LYS A 33 21.37 4.10 1.33
C LYS A 33 21.42 2.57 1.35
N VAL A 34 20.33 1.89 1.02
CA VAL A 34 20.29 0.42 0.93
C VAL A 34 21.12 -0.06 -0.26
N ALA A 35 20.98 0.59 -1.42
CA ALA A 35 21.72 0.26 -2.63
C ALA A 35 23.23 0.52 -2.53
N GLU A 36 23.66 1.48 -1.71
CA GLU A 36 25.08 1.75 -1.42
C GLU A 36 25.68 0.71 -0.47
N LYS A 37 24.93 0.31 0.57
CA LYS A 37 25.39 -0.69 1.55
C LYS A 37 25.39 -2.11 0.99
N LEU A 38 24.44 -2.42 0.12
CA LEU A 38 24.25 -3.73 -0.49
C LEU A 38 24.05 -3.53 -2.00
N PRO A 39 25.12 -3.42 -2.80
CA PRO A 39 25.02 -3.24 -4.25
C PRO A 39 24.14 -4.31 -4.94
N GLU A 40 24.13 -5.52 -4.38
CA GLU A 40 23.34 -6.66 -4.84
C GLU A 40 21.83 -6.52 -4.57
N SER A 41 21.41 -5.51 -3.80
CA SER A 41 19.99 -5.23 -3.53
C SER A 41 19.29 -4.50 -4.68
N LYS A 42 20.03 -3.88 -5.62
CA LYS A 42 19.43 -3.11 -6.72
C LYS A 42 18.52 -3.97 -7.63
N PRO A 43 18.93 -5.16 -8.10
CA PRO A 43 18.05 -6.05 -8.85
C PRO A 43 16.86 -6.52 -8.02
N LEU A 44 17.07 -6.79 -6.72
CA LEU A 44 16.02 -7.25 -5.81
C LEU A 44 14.92 -6.19 -5.66
N LEU A 45 15.29 -4.93 -5.45
CA LEU A 45 14.35 -3.80 -5.35
C LEU A 45 13.58 -3.58 -6.65
N ALA A 46 14.25 -3.70 -7.81
CA ALA A 46 13.62 -3.57 -9.11
C ALA A 46 12.62 -4.71 -9.38
N VAL A 47 13.02 -5.96 -9.13
CA VAL A 47 12.14 -7.14 -9.27
C VAL A 47 10.97 -7.06 -8.31
N SER A 48 11.18 -6.53 -7.11
CA SER A 48 10.10 -6.35 -6.13
C SER A 48 9.10 -5.27 -6.58
N GLY A 49 9.58 -4.19 -7.22
CA GLY A 49 8.71 -3.17 -7.80
C GLY A 49 7.86 -3.74 -8.94
N ALA A 50 8.51 -4.52 -9.82
CA ALA A 50 7.82 -5.24 -10.88
C ALA A 50 6.82 -6.27 -10.32
N PHE A 51 7.16 -6.96 -9.24
CA PHE A 51 6.27 -7.91 -8.58
C PHE A 51 5.04 -7.22 -7.97
N ILE A 52 5.22 -6.11 -7.25
CA ILE A 52 4.08 -5.32 -6.72
C ILE A 52 3.20 -4.83 -7.86
N PHE A 53 3.80 -4.34 -8.96
CA PHE A 53 3.05 -3.95 -10.15
C PHE A 53 2.24 -5.12 -10.75
N ILE A 54 2.89 -6.26 -10.98
CA ILE A 54 2.24 -7.45 -11.57
C ILE A 54 1.14 -7.96 -10.64
N LEU A 55 1.40 -8.08 -9.34
CA LEU A 55 0.39 -8.48 -8.36
C LEU A 55 -0.81 -7.52 -8.41
N SER A 56 -0.57 -6.21 -8.46
CA SER A 56 -1.61 -5.20 -8.61
C SER A 56 -2.32 -5.14 -9.95
N SER A 57 -1.84 -5.90 -10.94
CA SER A 57 -2.49 -6.06 -12.23
C SER A 57 -3.37 -7.32 -12.30
N LEU A 58 -3.27 -8.22 -11.32
CA LEU A 58 -4.10 -9.42 -11.26
C LEU A 58 -5.55 -9.05 -10.89
N LYS A 59 -6.50 -9.38 -11.77
CA LYS A 59 -7.92 -9.21 -11.48
C LYS A 59 -8.38 -10.26 -10.49
N MET A 60 -8.84 -9.82 -9.32
CA MET A 60 -9.55 -10.68 -8.38
C MET A 60 -11.06 -10.55 -8.61
N PRO A 61 -11.80 -11.67 -8.60
CA PRO A 61 -13.27 -11.62 -8.67
C PRO A 61 -13.78 -10.88 -7.42
N SER A 62 -14.50 -9.76 -7.63
CA SER A 62 -15.18 -9.08 -6.53
C SER A 62 -16.62 -9.55 -6.40
N VAL A 63 -17.12 -9.55 -5.17
CA VAL A 63 -18.45 -10.06 -4.78
C VAL A 63 -19.60 -9.28 -5.45
N THR A 64 -19.35 -8.07 -5.97
CA THR A 64 -20.40 -7.15 -6.47
C THR A 64 -20.23 -6.74 -7.94
N GLY A 65 -19.43 -7.47 -8.74
CA GLY A 65 -19.23 -7.15 -10.16
C GLY A 65 -18.28 -5.98 -10.43
N SER A 66 -17.65 -5.41 -9.39
CA SER A 66 -16.53 -4.47 -9.53
C SER A 66 -15.26 -5.21 -9.95
N CYS A 67 -14.37 -4.55 -10.70
CA CYS A 67 -13.00 -5.03 -10.89
C CYS A 67 -12.15 -4.62 -9.69
N SER A 68 -11.69 -5.59 -8.91
CA SER A 68 -10.74 -5.36 -7.82
C SER A 68 -9.39 -5.99 -8.17
N HIS A 69 -8.31 -5.41 -7.67
CA HIS A 69 -6.97 -5.95 -7.78
C HIS A 69 -6.28 -5.86 -6.41
N PRO A 70 -5.36 -6.78 -6.10
CA PRO A 70 -4.65 -6.75 -4.84
C PRO A 70 -3.65 -5.60 -4.84
N THR A 71 -3.58 -4.78 -3.80
CA THR A 71 -2.68 -3.62 -3.81
C THR A 71 -1.22 -4.00 -3.62
N GLY A 72 -0.93 -5.14 -2.97
CA GLY A 72 0.43 -5.64 -2.71
C GLY A 72 1.22 -4.79 -1.71
N ASN A 73 0.60 -3.75 -1.14
CA ASN A 73 1.22 -2.80 -0.25
C ASN A 73 1.58 -3.42 1.10
N GLY A 74 0.72 -4.33 1.61
CA GLY A 74 0.99 -5.06 2.84
C GLY A 74 2.25 -5.91 2.75
N LEU A 75 2.36 -6.72 1.68
CA LEU A 75 3.54 -7.54 1.42
C LEU A 75 4.79 -6.68 1.20
N GLY A 76 4.67 -5.61 0.40
CA GLY A 76 5.76 -4.66 0.17
C GLY A 76 6.27 -4.06 1.48
N ALA A 77 5.37 -3.66 2.38
CA ALA A 77 5.72 -3.07 3.67
C ALA A 77 6.42 -4.06 4.61
N ILE A 78 5.99 -5.33 4.61
CA ILE A 78 6.63 -6.40 5.39
C ILE A 78 8.06 -6.65 4.90
N LEU A 79 8.27 -6.66 3.58
CA LEU A 79 9.55 -7.00 2.97
C LEU A 79 10.55 -5.83 2.96
N PHE A 80 10.11 -4.62 2.60
CA PHE A 80 11.00 -3.48 2.34
C PHE A 80 10.84 -2.33 3.34
N GLY A 81 9.81 -2.39 4.18
CA GLY A 81 9.44 -1.30 5.07
C GLY A 81 8.70 -0.17 4.36
N PRO A 82 7.96 0.66 5.11
CA PRO A 82 6.96 1.58 4.55
C PRO A 82 7.55 2.63 3.61
N TRP A 83 8.78 3.09 3.86
CA TRP A 83 9.41 4.16 3.09
C TRP A 83 9.88 3.71 1.70
N ILE A 84 10.33 2.47 1.56
CA ILE A 84 10.71 1.94 0.25
C ILE A 84 9.45 1.58 -0.52
N THR A 85 8.48 0.96 0.16
CA THR A 85 7.17 0.65 -0.41
C THR A 85 6.44 1.88 -0.93
N SER A 86 6.56 3.04 -0.28
CA SER A 86 5.91 4.27 -0.76
C SER A 86 6.42 4.72 -2.13
N VAL A 87 7.72 4.61 -2.39
CA VAL A 87 8.31 4.93 -3.69
C VAL A 87 7.86 3.92 -4.74
N MET A 88 7.88 2.63 -4.39
CA MET A 88 7.44 1.55 -5.29
C MET A 88 5.96 1.74 -5.65
N ALA A 89 5.11 2.02 -4.66
CA ALA A 89 3.69 2.30 -4.86
C ALA A 89 3.46 3.53 -5.74
N ALA A 90 4.22 4.61 -5.56
CA ALA A 90 4.11 5.78 -6.44
C ALA A 90 4.43 5.44 -7.90
N ILE A 91 5.48 4.63 -8.15
CA ILE A 91 5.83 4.16 -9.50
C ILE A 91 4.71 3.26 -10.07
N VAL A 92 4.20 2.33 -9.27
CA VAL A 92 3.07 1.45 -9.66
C VAL A 92 1.84 2.28 -10.03
N LEU A 93 1.50 3.28 -9.22
CA LEU A 93 0.37 4.18 -9.45
C LEU A 93 0.52 4.99 -10.74
N ILE A 94 1.74 5.41 -11.08
CA ILE A 94 2.02 6.06 -12.38
C ILE A 94 1.71 5.10 -13.53
N PHE A 95 2.20 3.86 -13.47
CA PHE A 95 1.91 2.87 -14.52
C PHE A 95 0.43 2.51 -14.58
N GLN A 96 -0.25 2.40 -13.44
CA GLN A 96 -1.69 2.15 -13.41
C GLN A 96 -2.49 3.29 -14.04
N ALA A 97 -2.11 4.55 -13.78
CA ALA A 97 -2.74 5.71 -14.39
C ALA A 97 -2.50 5.76 -15.92
N LEU A 98 -1.27 5.48 -16.37
CA LEU A 98 -0.89 5.61 -17.78
C LEU A 98 -1.29 4.41 -18.65
N LEU A 99 -1.14 3.18 -18.16
CA LEU A 99 -1.29 1.96 -18.95
C LEU A 99 -2.63 1.26 -18.74
N LEU A 100 -3.22 1.37 -17.54
CA LEU A 100 -4.46 0.67 -17.18
C LEU A 100 -5.66 1.63 -17.07
N ALA A 101 -5.45 2.92 -17.32
CA ALA A 101 -6.44 3.98 -17.12
C ALA A 101 -7.12 3.88 -15.74
N HIS A 102 -6.34 3.52 -14.72
CA HIS A 102 -6.83 3.26 -13.38
C HIS A 102 -6.20 4.24 -12.38
N GLY A 103 -7.04 5.05 -11.74
CA GLY A 103 -6.60 6.21 -10.96
C GLY A 103 -6.50 7.47 -11.81
N GLY A 104 -5.47 8.29 -11.57
CA GLY A 104 -5.26 9.54 -12.29
C GLY A 104 -3.90 10.16 -11.97
N LEU A 105 -3.39 10.98 -12.89
CA LEU A 105 -2.22 11.82 -12.72
C LEU A 105 -2.53 12.99 -11.78
N THR A 106 -3.65 13.70 -11.92
CA THR A 106 -3.93 14.82 -10.99
C THR A 106 -4.19 14.32 -9.56
N THR A 107 -4.77 13.12 -9.44
CA THR A 107 -5.08 12.48 -8.15
C THR A 107 -3.95 11.57 -7.64
N LEU A 108 -2.81 11.49 -8.36
CA LEU A 108 -1.68 10.63 -8.01
C LEU A 108 -1.14 10.93 -6.62
N GLY A 109 -1.07 12.21 -6.24
CA GLY A 109 -0.66 12.62 -4.89
C GLY A 109 -1.58 12.05 -3.82
N ALA A 110 -2.91 12.12 -4.01
CA ALA A 110 -3.89 11.59 -3.07
C ALA A 110 -3.83 10.06 -2.98
N ASN A 111 -3.75 9.39 -4.13
CA ASN A 111 -3.62 7.93 -4.20
C ASN A 111 -2.32 7.44 -3.59
N THR A 112 -1.22 8.17 -3.80
CA THR A 112 0.09 7.86 -3.19
C THR A 112 0.03 8.05 -1.68
N PHE A 113 -0.68 9.07 -1.18
CA PHE A 113 -0.86 9.26 0.25
C PHE A 113 -1.61 8.10 0.91
N SER A 114 -2.75 7.68 0.36
CA SER A 114 -3.53 6.59 0.93
C SER A 114 -2.84 5.24 0.75
N MET A 115 -2.53 4.86 -0.49
CA MET A 115 -2.01 3.53 -0.84
C MET A 115 -0.51 3.38 -0.67
N GLY A 116 0.27 4.41 -0.98
CA GLY A 116 1.72 4.35 -0.90
C GLY A 116 2.27 4.69 0.48
N ILE A 117 1.53 5.46 1.29
CA ILE A 117 2.06 5.95 2.58
C ILE A 117 1.26 5.35 3.73
N ILE A 118 -0.03 5.67 3.86
CA ILE A 118 -0.81 5.23 5.02
C ILE A 118 -0.96 3.70 5.06
N GLY A 119 -1.33 3.08 3.95
CA GLY A 119 -1.45 1.61 3.87
C GLY A 119 -0.17 0.89 4.33
N PRO A 120 0.99 1.16 3.72
CA PRO A 120 2.27 0.56 4.12
C PRO A 120 2.70 0.85 5.56
N ILE A 121 2.45 2.07 6.07
CA ILE A 121 2.76 2.39 7.48
C ILE A 121 1.94 1.51 8.41
N PHE A 122 0.62 1.43 8.22
CA PHE A 122 -0.25 0.64 9.09
C PHE A 122 -0.01 -0.86 8.92
N ALA A 123 0.28 -1.34 7.71
CA ALA A 123 0.68 -2.72 7.48
C ALA A 123 1.97 -3.06 8.26
N TRP A 124 2.98 -2.19 8.18
CA TRP A 124 4.24 -2.38 8.90
C TRP A 124 4.06 -2.35 10.41
N LEU A 125 3.26 -1.41 10.93
CA LEU A 125 2.94 -1.31 12.36
C LEU A 125 2.15 -2.53 12.86
N ALA A 126 1.15 -2.97 12.11
CA ALA A 126 0.37 -4.17 12.42
C ALA A 126 1.26 -5.42 12.44
N TYR A 127 2.15 -5.57 11.45
CA TYR A 127 3.12 -6.66 11.41
C TYR A 127 4.04 -6.64 12.63
N LYS A 128 4.69 -5.51 12.91
CA LYS A 128 5.63 -5.35 14.03
C LYS A 128 4.95 -5.50 15.39
N GLY A 129 3.76 -4.92 15.55
CA GLY A 129 2.94 -5.05 16.75
C GLY A 129 2.56 -6.49 17.01
N SER A 130 2.11 -7.21 15.98
CA SER A 130 1.74 -8.63 16.06
C SER A 130 2.92 -9.50 16.48
N LEU A 131 4.11 -9.28 15.90
CA LEU A 131 5.32 -10.00 16.30
C LEU A 131 5.73 -9.68 17.74
N LYS A 132 5.55 -8.44 18.22
CA LYS A 132 5.89 -8.04 19.58
C LYS A 132 5.04 -8.74 20.64
N ILE A 133 3.80 -9.10 20.31
CA ILE A 133 2.90 -9.86 21.18
C ILE A 133 2.94 -11.38 20.90
N ASN A 134 3.96 -11.86 20.19
CA ASN A 134 4.20 -13.27 19.86
C ASN A 134 3.05 -13.95 19.08
N LEU A 135 2.33 -13.21 18.23
CA LEU A 135 1.39 -13.84 17.31
C LEU A 135 2.14 -14.69 16.25
N PRO A 136 1.53 -15.78 15.77
CA PRO A 136 2.05 -16.54 14.64
C PRO A 136 2.33 -15.65 13.42
N THR A 137 3.43 -15.91 12.71
CA THR A 137 3.83 -15.11 11.54
C THR A 137 2.73 -15.02 10.48
N SER A 138 1.98 -16.10 10.23
CA SER A 138 0.85 -16.12 9.30
C SER A 138 -0.24 -15.12 9.71
N ILE A 139 -0.58 -15.05 11.01
CA ILE A 139 -1.55 -14.08 11.54
C ILE A 139 -0.99 -12.66 11.43
N ALA A 140 0.28 -12.45 11.76
CA ALA A 140 0.93 -11.14 11.64
C ALA A 140 0.92 -10.63 10.19
N VAL A 141 1.16 -11.50 9.20
CA VAL A 141 1.13 -11.19 7.78
C VAL A 141 -0.30 -10.88 7.31
N PHE A 142 -1.28 -11.70 7.73
CA PHE A 142 -2.70 -11.45 7.43
C PHE A 142 -3.15 -10.09 7.96
N LEU A 143 -2.87 -9.80 9.23
CA LEU A 143 -3.24 -8.53 9.87
C LEU A 143 -2.56 -7.34 9.20
N ALA A 144 -1.31 -7.49 8.76
CA ALA A 144 -0.59 -6.44 8.06
C ALA A 144 -1.24 -6.09 6.71
N ALA A 145 -1.55 -7.08 5.88
CA ALA A 145 -2.24 -6.87 4.61
C ALA A 145 -3.65 -6.31 4.84
N PHE A 146 -4.45 -6.96 5.68
CA PHE A 146 -5.82 -6.56 5.97
C PHE A 146 -5.90 -5.12 6.52
N LEU A 147 -5.12 -4.79 7.56
CA LEU A 147 -5.16 -3.45 8.14
C LEU A 147 -4.54 -2.40 7.22
N GLY A 148 -3.54 -2.75 6.40
CA GLY A 148 -3.01 -1.86 5.36
C GLY A 148 -4.09 -1.45 4.34
N ASP A 149 -4.88 -2.41 3.88
CA ASP A 149 -5.97 -2.16 2.93
C ASP A 149 -7.10 -1.34 3.56
N ILE A 150 -7.51 -1.70 4.78
CA ILE A 150 -8.54 -0.97 5.51
C ILE A 150 -8.10 0.47 5.76
N MET A 151 -6.84 0.71 6.13
CA MET A 151 -6.35 2.07 6.40
C MET A 151 -6.15 2.90 5.14
N THR A 152 -5.78 2.26 4.02
CA THR A 152 -5.83 2.88 2.70
C THR A 152 -7.24 3.39 2.41
N TYR A 153 -8.23 2.52 2.61
CA TYR A 153 -9.63 2.83 2.38
C TYR A 153 -10.16 3.96 3.28
N VAL A 154 -9.90 3.87 4.59
CA VAL A 154 -10.28 4.90 5.56
C VAL A 154 -9.71 6.25 5.11
N THR A 155 -8.43 6.28 4.73
CA THR A 155 -7.77 7.50 4.23
C THR A 155 -8.45 8.04 2.98
N THR A 156 -8.71 7.20 1.98
CA THR A 156 -9.41 7.63 0.75
C THR A 156 -10.80 8.17 1.07
N SER A 157 -11.53 7.58 2.02
CA SER A 157 -12.84 8.08 2.44
C SER A 157 -12.76 9.47 3.05
N PHE A 158 -11.75 9.72 3.88
CA PHE A 158 -11.49 11.06 4.43
C PHE A 158 -11.05 12.05 3.35
N GLN A 159 -10.21 11.65 2.40
CA GLN A 159 -9.81 12.49 1.26
C GLN A 159 -11.03 12.96 0.48
N LEU A 160 -11.97 12.05 0.19
CA LEU A 160 -13.21 12.38 -0.51
C LEU A 160 -14.16 13.22 0.34
N ALA A 161 -14.26 12.93 1.64
CA ALA A 161 -15.10 13.71 2.55
C ALA A 161 -14.61 15.15 2.72
N LEU A 162 -13.29 15.36 2.74
CA LEU A 162 -12.68 16.70 2.76
C LEU A 162 -12.95 17.47 1.47
N ALA A 163 -12.91 16.79 0.33
CA ALA A 163 -13.21 17.40 -0.96
C ALA A 163 -14.71 17.69 -1.15
N PHE A 164 -15.59 16.87 -0.58
CA PHE A 164 -17.04 16.92 -0.74
C PHE A 164 -17.77 16.86 0.61
N PRO A 165 -17.69 17.90 1.46
CA PRO A 165 -18.17 17.87 2.84
C PRO A 165 -19.69 18.12 2.96
N THR A 166 -20.52 17.37 2.24
CA THR A 166 -21.97 17.59 2.17
C THR A 166 -22.76 16.47 2.89
N PRO A 167 -23.64 16.78 3.87
CA PRO A 167 -23.97 18.08 4.46
C PRO A 167 -22.94 18.58 5.50
N ASN A 168 -22.11 17.70 6.05
CA ASN A 168 -20.94 18.04 6.85
C ASN A 168 -19.88 16.95 6.70
N LEU A 169 -18.66 17.22 7.18
CA LEU A 169 -17.52 16.32 7.03
C LEU A 169 -17.75 14.93 7.63
N ILE A 170 -18.35 14.84 8.82
CA ILE A 170 -18.56 13.58 9.53
C ILE A 170 -19.53 12.69 8.77
N VAL A 171 -20.63 13.28 8.27
CA VAL A 171 -21.63 12.56 7.48
C VAL A 171 -21.07 12.17 6.11
N ALA A 172 -20.25 13.01 5.47
CA ALA A 172 -19.60 12.67 4.22
C ALA A 172 -18.61 11.50 4.41
N ALA A 173 -17.77 11.56 5.45
CA ALA A 173 -16.81 10.51 5.76
C ALA A 173 -17.51 9.17 6.06
N SER A 174 -18.57 9.18 6.86
CA SER A 174 -19.32 7.95 7.15
C SER A 174 -19.99 7.37 5.91
N LYS A 175 -20.54 8.20 5.01
CA LYS A 175 -21.11 7.73 3.74
C LYS A 175 -20.07 7.05 2.87
N PHE A 176 -18.92 7.68 2.61
CA PHE A 176 -17.85 7.05 1.85
C PHE A 176 -17.34 5.77 2.53
N MET A 177 -17.23 5.80 3.87
CA MET A 177 -16.78 4.66 4.68
C MET A 177 -17.80 3.50 4.77
N ILE A 178 -19.08 3.74 4.50
CA ILE A 178 -20.07 2.66 4.40
C ILE A 178 -20.08 2.12 2.98
N ILE A 179 -20.10 3.00 1.97
CA ILE A 179 -20.22 2.61 0.57
C ILE A 179 -19.06 1.70 0.14
N PHE A 180 -17.81 2.06 0.46
CA PHE A 180 -16.72 1.19 0.02
C PHE A 180 -16.54 -0.02 0.96
N ALA A 181 -17.07 -0.05 2.18
CA ALA A 181 -16.87 -1.16 3.11
C ALA A 181 -17.40 -2.48 2.53
N TYR A 182 -18.52 -2.41 1.81
CA TYR A 182 -19.11 -3.55 1.10
C TYR A 182 -18.17 -4.23 0.11
N THR A 183 -17.25 -3.48 -0.50
CA THR A 183 -16.29 -4.02 -1.48
C THR A 183 -14.90 -4.21 -0.89
N GLN A 184 -14.46 -3.31 -0.01
CA GLN A 184 -13.09 -3.26 0.49
C GLN A 184 -12.84 -4.21 1.67
N ILE A 185 -13.84 -4.49 2.52
CA ILE A 185 -13.67 -5.48 3.59
C ILE A 185 -13.49 -6.90 3.00
N PRO A 186 -14.36 -7.38 2.09
CA PRO A 186 -14.13 -8.68 1.45
C PRO A 186 -12.80 -8.74 0.68
N LEU A 187 -12.45 -7.64 0.00
CA LEU A 187 -11.19 -7.53 -0.73
C LEU A 187 -9.98 -7.66 0.21
N GLY A 188 -9.95 -6.91 1.31
CA GLY A 188 -8.85 -6.96 2.27
C GLY A 188 -8.71 -8.31 2.95
N ILE A 189 -9.82 -9.04 3.18
CA ILE A 189 -9.75 -10.41 3.68
C ILE A 189 -9.11 -11.33 2.64
N ALA A 190 -9.56 -11.24 1.38
CA ALA A 190 -9.01 -12.04 0.28
C ALA A 190 -7.52 -11.74 0.05
N GLU A 191 -7.13 -10.46 0.04
CA GLU A 191 -5.74 -10.03 -0.09
C GLU A 191 -4.90 -10.45 1.12
N GLY A 192 -5.46 -10.40 2.33
CA GLY A 192 -4.82 -10.91 3.54
C GLY A 192 -4.47 -12.39 3.43
N LEU A 193 -5.44 -13.23 3.03
CA LEU A 193 -5.22 -14.67 2.82
C LEU A 193 -4.21 -14.94 1.71
N LEU A 194 -4.35 -14.25 0.57
CA LEU A 194 -3.41 -14.34 -0.55
C LEU A 194 -1.98 -13.98 -0.11
N THR A 195 -1.84 -12.91 0.67
CA THR A 195 -0.54 -12.43 1.15
C THR A 195 0.12 -13.45 2.08
N VAL A 196 -0.64 -14.13 2.94
CA VAL A 196 -0.11 -15.23 3.76
C VAL A 196 0.43 -16.35 2.88
N VAL A 197 -0.35 -16.81 1.91
CA VAL A 197 0.06 -17.89 0.99
C VAL A 197 1.32 -17.50 0.22
N VAL A 198 1.37 -16.28 -0.33
CA VAL A 198 2.54 -15.79 -1.06
C VAL A 198 3.76 -15.70 -0.15
N PHE A 199 3.61 -15.14 1.05
CA PHE A 199 4.70 -14.97 2.00
C PHE A 199 5.29 -16.32 2.45
N GLU A 200 4.44 -17.30 2.79
CA GLU A 200 4.90 -18.64 3.17
C GLU A 200 5.61 -19.35 2.02
N ASN A 201 5.14 -19.20 0.78
CA ASN A 201 5.82 -19.77 -0.38
C ASN A 201 7.18 -19.11 -0.64
N ILE A 202 7.29 -17.79 -0.45
CA ILE A 202 8.58 -17.09 -0.53
C ILE A 202 9.56 -17.66 0.50
N LEU A 203 9.12 -17.86 1.75
CA LEU A 203 9.97 -18.43 2.81
C LEU A 203 10.40 -19.87 2.52
N LYS A 204 9.52 -20.69 1.93
CA LYS A 204 9.84 -22.07 1.54
C LYS A 204 10.86 -22.14 0.39
N LEU A 205 10.72 -21.27 -0.61
CA LEU A 205 11.57 -21.29 -1.81
C LEU A 205 12.92 -20.58 -1.62
N LYS A 206 12.97 -19.59 -0.72
CA LYS A 206 14.13 -18.75 -0.45
C LYS A 206 14.28 -18.47 1.05
N PRO A 207 14.65 -19.47 1.86
CA PRO A 207 14.83 -19.30 3.32
C PRO A 207 15.88 -18.26 3.69
N ASP A 208 16.84 -18.01 2.81
CA ASP A 208 17.89 -17.00 2.85
C ASP A 208 17.37 -15.54 2.79
N ILE A 209 16.13 -15.31 2.34
CA ILE A 209 15.48 -13.98 2.38
C ILE A 209 15.24 -13.53 3.82
N THR A 210 14.98 -14.45 4.74
CA THR A 210 14.68 -14.13 6.15
C THR A 210 15.86 -13.44 6.84
N GLU A 211 17.09 -13.86 6.54
CA GLU A 211 18.32 -13.24 7.05
C GLU A 211 18.53 -11.84 6.46
N LYS A 212 18.31 -11.68 5.14
CA LYS A 212 18.41 -10.38 4.46
C LYS A 212 17.33 -9.39 4.90
N LEU A 213 16.13 -9.85 5.23
CA LEU A 213 15.06 -9.02 5.79
C LEU A 213 15.42 -8.45 7.17
N ASN A 214 16.18 -9.19 7.98
CA ASN A 214 16.69 -8.68 9.26
C ASN A 214 17.77 -7.60 9.10
N LEU A 215 18.49 -7.57 7.96
CA LEU A 215 19.47 -6.53 7.62
C LEU A 215 18.84 -5.24 7.09
N ILE A 216 17.63 -5.31 6.49
CA ILE A 216 16.90 -4.15 5.94
C ILE A 216 15.97 -3.52 6.98
N LYS A 217 15.52 -4.28 7.99
CA LYS A 217 14.70 -3.76 9.09
C LYS A 217 15.48 -2.69 9.86
N PRO A 218 14.89 -1.51 10.15
CA PRO A 218 15.45 -0.66 11.19
C PRO A 218 15.44 -1.48 12.47
N THR A 219 16.62 -1.71 13.03
CA THR A 219 16.80 -2.32 14.33
C THR A 219 16.06 -1.43 15.31
N VAL A 220 14.90 -1.87 15.79
CA VAL A 220 14.35 -1.32 17.03
C VAL A 220 15.24 -1.92 18.11
N ARG A 221 16.30 -1.18 18.46
CA ARG A 221 16.85 -1.29 19.80
C ARG A 221 15.89 -0.61 20.74
#